data_AF-T0ZGA5-F1
#
_entry.id   AF-T0ZGA5-F1
#
_cell.length_a   1.000
_cell.length_b   1.000
_cell.length_c   1.000
_cell.angle_alpha   90.00
_cell.angle_beta   90.00
_cell.angle_gamma   90.00
#
_symmetry.space_group_name_H-M   'P 1'
#
loop_
_entity.id
_entity.type
_entity.pdbx_description
1 polymer ?
#
loop_
_entity_poly.entity_id
_entity_poly.type
_entity_poly.pdbx_seq_one_letter_code
_entity_poly.pdbx_strand_id
1 'polypeptide(L)'
;ANLGGALSLLAGAALIVDYTLTVAVSIAAGVGSLTSAFTGLYPYTLPICLGILALVAFMNLRGLAEGARAFLAPTLAFILAILAVIAIGLIHPFAPHLHPQGAPQIATHALQAVGVLLVLQAFSAGCSALTGVEAIANGVPLFRKPRVNTARQTELLLGVLLAAMLLGLAVLVQRFHVEPRAGNAVLNQIVAYSVG
;
A
#
# COMPACT_ATOMS: atom_id res chain seq x y z
N ALA A 1 23.32 -11.26 16.47
CA ALA A 1 24.36 -11.59 17.46
C ALA A 1 23.81 -11.81 18.89
N ASN A 2 22.63 -11.30 19.27
CA ASN A 2 22.16 -11.37 20.67
C ASN A 2 21.20 -12.53 21.02
N LEU A 3 20.70 -13.31 20.06
CA LEU A 3 19.61 -14.30 20.26
C LEU A 3 20.05 -15.75 19.95
N GLY A 4 21.32 -16.01 19.67
CA GLY A 4 21.84 -17.34 19.29
C GLY A 4 21.62 -17.71 17.81
N GLY A 5 22.30 -18.79 17.38
CA GLY A 5 22.39 -19.18 15.96
C GLY A 5 21.04 -19.55 15.32
N ALA A 6 20.26 -20.40 15.98
CA ALA A 6 18.98 -20.87 15.46
C ALA A 6 17.97 -19.72 15.25
N LEU A 7 17.86 -18.80 16.20
CA LEU A 7 16.97 -17.63 16.08
C LEU A 7 17.46 -16.65 15.01
N SER A 8 18.78 -16.49 14.83
CA SER A 8 19.30 -15.67 13.73
C SER A 8 19.03 -16.26 12.35
N LEU A 9 19.08 -17.59 12.20
CA LEU A 9 18.74 -18.27 10.95
C LEU A 9 17.24 -18.14 10.64
N LEU A 10 16.39 -18.28 11.65
CA LEU A 10 14.94 -18.07 11.51
C LEU A 10 14.63 -16.63 11.09
N ALA A 11 15.26 -15.64 11.71
CA ALA A 11 15.12 -14.24 11.33
C ALA A 11 15.60 -13.98 9.89
N GLY A 12 16.72 -14.58 9.49
CA GLY A 12 17.23 -14.49 8.11
C GLY A 12 16.25 -15.10 7.09
N ALA A 13 15.70 -16.28 7.39
CA ALA A 13 14.69 -16.91 6.53
C ALA A 13 13.42 -16.07 6.42
N ALA A 14 12.95 -15.49 7.53
CA ALA A 14 11.79 -14.60 7.55
C ALA A 14 12.02 -13.36 6.66
N LEU A 15 13.20 -12.73 6.73
CA LEU A 15 13.54 -11.58 5.87
C LEU A 15 13.58 -11.93 4.38
N ILE A 16 14.06 -13.12 4.01
CA ILE A 16 14.05 -13.57 2.60
C ILE A 16 12.62 -13.71 2.08
N VAL A 17 11.74 -14.30 2.89
CA VAL A 17 10.32 -14.44 2.56
C VAL A 17 9.67 -13.06 2.46
N ASP A 18 9.93 -12.17 3.41
CA ASP A 18 9.38 -10.81 3.43
C ASP A 18 9.77 -10.02 2.18
N TYR A 19 11.05 -10.00 1.81
CA TYR A 19 11.49 -9.31 0.59
C TYR A 19 10.88 -9.91 -0.68
N THR A 20 10.73 -11.23 -0.73
CA THR A 20 10.12 -11.91 -1.89
C THR A 20 8.64 -11.53 -2.01
N LEU A 21 7.91 -11.55 -0.89
CA LEU A 21 6.50 -11.18 -0.86
C LEU A 21 6.30 -9.69 -1.13
N THR A 22 7.17 -8.82 -0.61
CA THR A 22 7.07 -7.38 -0.84
C THR A 22 7.14 -7.06 -2.33
N VAL A 23 8.09 -7.65 -3.07
CA VAL A 23 8.19 -7.45 -4.52
C VAL A 23 6.98 -8.03 -5.24
N ALA A 24 6.56 -9.26 -4.90
CA ALA A 24 5.42 -9.90 -5.53
C ALA A 24 4.10 -9.13 -5.33
N VAL A 25 3.80 -8.76 -4.08
CA VAL A 25 2.58 -8.03 -3.71
C VAL A 25 2.59 -6.62 -4.30
N SER A 26 3.72 -5.92 -4.28
CA SER A 26 3.80 -4.57 -4.85
C SER A 26 3.56 -4.55 -6.36
N ILE A 27 4.16 -5.49 -7.11
CA ILE A 27 3.94 -5.61 -8.55
C ILE A 27 2.48 -6.01 -8.83
N ALA A 28 1.95 -7.01 -8.12
CA ALA A 28 0.57 -7.45 -8.31
C ALA A 28 -0.45 -6.35 -8.01
N ALA A 29 -0.26 -5.60 -6.92
CA ALA A 29 -1.13 -4.47 -6.56
C ALA A 29 -1.01 -3.33 -7.58
N GLY A 30 0.21 -2.99 -8.01
CA GLY A 30 0.44 -1.95 -9.01
C GLY A 30 -0.19 -2.29 -10.38
N VAL A 31 -0.01 -3.51 -10.85
CA VAL A 31 -0.66 -3.98 -12.09
C VAL A 31 -2.16 -4.07 -11.91
N GLY A 32 -2.66 -4.50 -10.76
CA GLY A 32 -4.10 -4.50 -10.44
C GLY A 32 -4.72 -3.10 -10.52
N SER A 33 -4.04 -2.08 -10.00
CA SER A 33 -4.45 -0.67 -10.16
C SER A 33 -4.43 -0.22 -11.62
N LEU A 34 -3.47 -0.70 -12.43
CA LEU A 34 -3.38 -0.37 -13.85
C LEU A 34 -4.49 -1.05 -14.67
N THR A 35 -4.71 -2.35 -14.49
CA THR A 35 -5.73 -3.12 -15.22
C THR A 35 -7.14 -2.72 -14.83
N SER A 36 -7.33 -2.24 -13.60
CA SER A 36 -8.61 -1.68 -13.16
C SER A 36 -8.90 -0.31 -13.77
N ALA A 37 -7.89 0.48 -14.11
CA ALA A 37 -8.05 1.71 -14.88
C ALA A 37 -8.26 1.43 -16.38
N PHE A 38 -7.58 0.42 -16.93
CA PHE A 38 -7.64 0.02 -18.33
C PHE A 38 -8.14 -1.41 -18.48
N THR A 39 -9.46 -1.58 -18.53
CA THR A 39 -10.10 -2.90 -18.53
C THR A 39 -9.71 -3.79 -19.73
N GLY A 40 -9.23 -3.22 -20.84
CA GLY A 40 -8.67 -3.98 -21.96
C GLY A 40 -7.42 -4.80 -21.60
N LEU A 41 -6.75 -4.50 -20.48
CA LEU A 41 -5.53 -5.17 -20.02
C LEU A 41 -5.78 -6.35 -19.07
N TYR A 42 -7.02 -6.60 -18.61
CA TYR A 42 -7.32 -7.70 -17.67
C TYR A 42 -6.78 -9.07 -18.13
N PRO A 43 -6.93 -9.49 -19.40
CA PRO A 43 -6.40 -10.78 -19.84
C PRO A 43 -4.87 -10.87 -19.75
N TYR A 44 -4.19 -9.72 -19.75
CA TYR A 44 -2.73 -9.60 -19.75
C TYR A 44 -2.15 -9.29 -18.37
N THR A 45 -2.94 -9.37 -17.29
CA THR A 45 -2.49 -9.07 -15.93
C THR A 45 -1.24 -9.88 -15.55
N LEU A 46 -1.29 -11.22 -15.73
CA LEU A 46 -0.17 -12.11 -15.41
C LEU A 46 1.09 -11.82 -16.25
N PRO A 47 1.03 -11.75 -17.60
CA PRO A 47 2.23 -11.46 -18.39
C PRO A 47 2.78 -10.05 -18.11
N ILE A 48 1.95 -9.07 -17.79
CA ILE A 48 2.41 -7.73 -17.37
C ILE A 48 3.16 -7.81 -16.03
N CYS A 49 2.62 -8.52 -15.03
CA CYS A 49 3.31 -8.73 -13.75
C CYS A 49 4.69 -9.37 -13.95
N LEU A 50 4.77 -10.46 -14.73
CA LEU A 50 6.02 -11.16 -15.00
C LEU A 50 6.99 -10.29 -15.81
N GLY A 51 6.49 -9.51 -16.77
CA GLY A 51 7.29 -8.57 -17.55
C GLY A 51 7.90 -7.46 -16.69
N ILE A 52 7.12 -6.87 -15.79
CA ILE A 52 7.62 -5.86 -14.83
C ILE A 52 8.63 -6.48 -13.88
N LEU A 53 8.37 -7.68 -13.35
CA LEU A 53 9.31 -8.39 -12.49
C LEU A 53 10.64 -8.64 -13.21
N ALA A 54 10.60 -9.13 -14.45
CA ALA A 54 11.79 -9.36 -15.27
C ALA A 54 12.54 -8.05 -15.56
N LEU A 55 11.83 -6.96 -15.85
CA LEU A 55 12.43 -5.64 -16.07
C LEU A 55 13.13 -5.13 -14.80
N VAL A 56 12.45 -5.17 -13.65
CA VAL A 56 13.02 -4.75 -12.36
C VAL A 56 14.22 -5.61 -12.01
N ALA A 57 14.14 -6.93 -12.19
CA ALA A 57 15.26 -7.84 -11.96
C ALA A 57 16.45 -7.48 -12.87
N PHE A 58 16.20 -7.26 -14.15
CA PHE A 58 17.23 -6.86 -15.11
C PHE A 58 17.87 -5.51 -14.77
N MET A 59 17.09 -4.52 -14.36
CA MET A 59 17.60 -3.22 -13.92
C MET A 59 18.49 -3.34 -12.68
N ASN A 60 18.08 -4.17 -11.71
CA ASN A 60 18.87 -4.45 -10.51
C ASN A 60 20.19 -5.15 -10.86
N LEU A 61 20.18 -6.12 -11.78
CA LEU A 61 21.40 -6.79 -12.25
C LEU A 61 22.34 -5.86 -13.02
N ARG A 62 21.82 -4.83 -13.70
CA ARG A 62 22.62 -3.82 -14.39
C ARG A 62 23.18 -2.71 -13.49
N GLY A 63 22.87 -2.71 -12.19
CA GLY A 63 23.32 -1.66 -11.27
C GLY A 63 22.66 -0.30 -11.51
N LEU A 64 21.56 -0.23 -12.27
CA LEU A 64 20.81 1.01 -12.51
C LEU A 64 20.17 1.58 -11.22
N ALA A 65 20.19 0.81 -10.13
CA ALA A 65 19.71 1.19 -8.81
C ALA A 65 20.53 2.29 -8.10
N GLU A 66 21.69 2.70 -8.64
CA GLU A 66 22.52 3.77 -8.05
C GLU A 66 21.88 5.17 -8.14
N GLY A 67 20.85 5.34 -8.96
CA GLY A 67 20.12 6.59 -9.12
C GLY A 67 18.89 6.70 -8.21
N ALA A 68 19.04 6.79 -6.89
CA ALA A 68 17.92 7.03 -5.96
C ALA A 68 17.08 8.29 -6.32
N ARG A 69 17.68 9.24 -7.06
CA ARG A 69 17.00 10.44 -7.57
C ARG A 69 15.92 10.15 -8.61
N ALA A 70 16.08 9.11 -9.43
CA ALA A 70 15.10 8.76 -10.47
C ALA A 70 13.76 8.30 -9.87
N PHE A 71 13.81 7.67 -8.70
CA PHE A 71 12.64 7.19 -7.97
C PHE A 71 11.98 8.28 -7.08
N LEU A 72 12.67 9.39 -6.82
CA LEU A 72 12.12 10.46 -6.00
C LEU A 72 10.93 11.16 -6.67
N ALA A 73 11.05 11.46 -7.97
CA ALA A 73 10.02 12.13 -8.74
C ALA A 73 8.66 11.37 -8.72
N PRO A 74 8.59 10.07 -9.10
CA PRO A 74 7.32 9.32 -9.05
C PRO A 74 6.79 9.17 -7.63
N THR A 75 7.66 9.03 -6.62
CA THR A 75 7.25 8.90 -5.21
C THR A 75 6.58 10.18 -4.71
N LEU A 76 7.19 11.34 -4.98
CA LEU A 76 6.63 12.64 -4.59
C LEU A 76 5.33 12.94 -5.36
N ALA A 77 5.29 12.62 -6.65
CA ALA A 77 4.06 12.77 -7.45
C ALA A 77 2.91 11.93 -6.88
N PHE A 78 3.19 10.68 -6.48
CA PHE A 78 2.20 9.81 -5.84
C PHE A 78 1.69 10.39 -4.52
N ILE A 79 2.59 10.82 -3.64
CA ILE A 79 2.22 11.44 -2.35
C ILE A 79 1.33 12.66 -2.57
N LEU A 80 1.75 13.57 -3.47
CA LEU A 80 0.98 14.77 -3.77
C LEU A 80 -0.38 14.46 -4.41
N ALA A 81 -0.44 13.48 -5.31
CA ALA A 81 -1.69 13.07 -5.94
C ALA A 81 -2.69 12.49 -4.91
N ILE A 82 -2.24 11.62 -4.01
CA ILE A 82 -3.10 11.07 -2.96
C ILE A 82 -3.57 12.16 -2.00
N LEU A 83 -2.68 13.07 -1.59
CA LEU A 83 -3.07 14.20 -0.73
C LEU A 83 -4.07 15.13 -1.43
N ALA A 84 -3.91 15.37 -2.74
CA ALA A 84 -4.86 16.14 -3.53
C ALA A 84 -6.23 15.44 -3.61
N VAL A 85 -6.26 14.13 -3.89
CA VAL A 85 -7.48 13.32 -3.89
C VAL A 85 -8.20 13.38 -2.54
N ILE A 86 -7.46 13.27 -1.44
CA ILE A 86 -8.01 13.40 -0.08
C ILE A 86 -8.59 14.80 0.13
N ALA A 87 -7.84 15.86 -0.21
CA ALA A 87 -8.29 17.24 -0.04
C ALA A 87 -9.54 17.54 -0.88
N ILE A 88 -9.53 17.16 -2.16
CA ILE A 88 -10.68 17.32 -3.07
C ILE A 88 -11.87 16.52 -2.54
N GLY A 89 -11.70 15.24 -2.21
CA GLY A 89 -12.78 14.39 -1.70
C GLY A 89 -13.33 14.84 -0.34
N LEU A 90 -12.57 15.58 0.47
CA LEU A 90 -13.05 16.22 1.71
C LEU A 90 -13.84 17.50 1.44
N ILE A 91 -13.50 18.27 0.41
CA ILE A 91 -14.17 19.54 0.08
C ILE A 91 -15.38 19.30 -0.85
N HIS A 92 -15.36 18.25 -1.69
CA HIS A 92 -16.35 18.02 -2.73
C HIS A 92 -17.77 17.90 -2.12
N PRO A 93 -18.70 18.82 -2.44
CA PRO A 93 -20.02 18.90 -1.81
C PRO A 93 -21.00 17.83 -2.27
N PHE A 94 -20.67 17.10 -3.34
CA PHE A 94 -21.43 15.95 -3.80
C PHE A 94 -20.65 14.68 -3.46
N ALA A 95 -20.98 14.05 -2.33
CA ALA A 95 -21.00 12.60 -2.33
C ALA A 95 -22.22 12.25 -3.20
N PRO A 96 -22.08 11.68 -4.41
CA PRO A 96 -23.25 11.11 -5.06
C PRO A 96 -23.87 10.18 -4.01
N HIS A 97 -25.11 10.45 -3.63
CA HIS A 97 -25.91 9.55 -2.83
C HIS A 97 -26.17 8.32 -3.70
N LEU A 98 -25.13 7.51 -3.93
CA LEU A 98 -25.26 6.14 -4.37
C LEU A 98 -25.99 5.48 -3.21
N HIS A 99 -27.32 5.45 -3.32
CA HIS A 99 -28.17 4.67 -2.44
C HIS A 99 -27.49 3.31 -2.29
N PRO A 100 -27.21 2.84 -1.06
CA PRO A 100 -26.59 1.55 -0.86
C PRO A 100 -27.45 0.52 -1.60
N GLN A 101 -26.92 -0.08 -2.66
CA GLN A 101 -27.61 -1.14 -3.38
C GLN A 101 -27.51 -2.39 -2.50
N GLY A 102 -28.43 -2.46 -1.53
CA GLY A 102 -28.52 -3.54 -0.56
C GLY A 102 -27.63 -3.31 0.65
N ALA A 103 -28.25 -3.01 1.79
CA ALA A 103 -27.59 -3.32 3.06
C ALA A 103 -27.15 -4.79 3.01
N PRO A 104 -25.88 -5.12 3.35
CA PRO A 104 -25.49 -6.51 3.48
C PRO A 104 -26.44 -7.12 4.51
N GLN A 105 -27.32 -8.03 4.07
CA GLN A 105 -28.14 -8.84 4.98
C GLN A 105 -27.26 -9.90 5.65
N ILE A 106 -26.15 -9.47 6.24
CA ILE A 106 -25.42 -10.30 7.19
C ILE A 106 -26.31 -10.31 8.42
N ALA A 107 -26.96 -11.45 8.65
CA ALA A 107 -27.76 -11.69 9.83
C ALA A 107 -26.97 -11.20 11.06
N THR A 108 -27.54 -10.24 11.78
CA THR A 108 -26.90 -9.55 12.92
C THR A 108 -26.34 -10.51 13.97
N HIS A 109 -26.89 -11.73 14.05
CA HIS A 109 -26.41 -12.82 14.88
C HIS A 109 -25.05 -13.43 14.45
N ALA A 110 -24.74 -13.50 13.15
CA ALA A 110 -23.45 -14.00 12.65
C ALA A 110 -22.31 -12.99 12.91
N LEU A 111 -22.64 -11.68 12.87
CA LEU A 111 -21.68 -10.60 13.14
C LEU A 111 -21.29 -10.54 14.62
N GLN A 112 -22.19 -10.90 15.55
CA GLN A 112 -21.89 -10.97 16.98
C GLN A 112 -20.94 -12.14 17.34
N ALA A 113 -21.02 -13.27 16.63
CA ALA A 113 -20.18 -14.44 16.91
C ALA A 113 -18.73 -14.29 16.41
N VAL A 114 -18.52 -13.53 15.32
CA VAL A 114 -17.20 -13.42 14.65
C VAL A 114 -16.68 -11.98 14.59
N GLY A 115 -17.39 -11.00 15.15
CA GLY A 115 -17.05 -9.58 15.03
C GLY A 115 -15.64 -9.23 15.50
N VAL A 116 -15.19 -9.78 16.64
CA VAL A 116 -13.81 -9.57 17.13
C VAL A 116 -12.79 -10.17 16.16
N LEU A 117 -13.05 -11.35 15.61
CA LEU A 117 -12.16 -12.00 14.64
C LEU A 117 -12.08 -11.20 13.33
N LEU A 118 -13.19 -10.63 12.87
CA LEU A 118 -13.21 -9.76 11.68
C LEU A 118 -12.45 -8.46 11.91
N VAL A 119 -12.56 -7.86 13.09
CA VAL A 119 -11.77 -6.67 13.47
C VAL A 119 -10.28 -7.01 13.51
N LEU A 120 -9.90 -8.14 14.11
CA LEU A 120 -8.50 -8.59 14.15
C LEU A 120 -7.96 -8.93 12.76
N GLN A 121 -8.78 -9.53 11.88
CA GLN A 121 -8.41 -9.79 10.50
C GLN A 121 -8.23 -8.50 9.70
N ALA A 122 -9.14 -7.54 9.84
CA ALA A 122 -9.01 -6.23 9.20
C ALA A 122 -7.79 -5.45 9.71
N PHE A 123 -7.53 -5.52 11.03
CA PHE A 123 -6.33 -4.94 11.64
C PHE A 123 -5.05 -5.59 11.10
N SER A 124 -5.00 -6.93 11.05
CA SER A 124 -3.88 -7.69 10.50
C SER A 124 -3.62 -7.37 9.02
N ALA A 125 -4.67 -7.27 8.21
CA ALA A 125 -4.56 -6.83 6.82
C ALA A 125 -4.05 -5.38 6.71
N GLY A 126 -4.49 -4.50 7.61
CA GLY A 126 -4.01 -3.12 7.71
C GLY A 126 -2.54 -3.00 8.12
N CYS A 127 -2.05 -3.88 9.00
CA CYS A 127 -0.64 -3.93 9.38
C CYS A 127 0.28 -4.17 8.17
N SER A 128 -0.19 -4.86 7.13
CA SER A 128 0.58 -5.04 5.90
C SER A 128 0.93 -3.70 5.22
N ALA A 129 0.11 -2.65 5.37
CA ALA A 129 0.41 -1.32 4.83
C ALA A 129 1.60 -0.62 5.54
N LEU A 130 2.00 -1.10 6.71
CA LEU A 130 3.18 -0.62 7.45
C LEU A 130 4.47 -1.36 7.07
N THR A 131 4.39 -2.37 6.21
CA THR A 131 5.59 -3.01 5.64
C THR A 131 6.40 -1.98 4.86
N GLY A 132 7.73 -2.06 4.95
CA GLY A 132 8.64 -1.09 4.32
C GLY A 132 9.27 -0.06 5.27
N VAL A 133 8.77 0.13 6.50
CA VAL A 133 9.53 0.87 7.54
C VAL A 133 10.88 0.21 7.84
N GLU A 134 10.94 -1.11 7.64
CA GLU A 134 12.15 -1.92 7.75
C GLU A 134 13.25 -1.51 6.77
N ALA A 135 12.89 -0.96 5.61
CA ALA A 135 13.86 -0.46 4.64
C ALA A 135 14.67 0.72 5.21
N ILE A 136 14.04 1.58 6.02
CA ILE A 136 14.73 2.68 6.70
C ILE A 136 15.61 2.12 7.84
N ALA A 137 15.09 1.17 8.61
CA ALA A 137 15.83 0.55 9.72
C ALA A 137 17.08 -0.20 9.24
N ASN A 138 16.99 -0.94 8.13
CA ASN A 138 18.12 -1.62 7.50
C ASN A 138 19.06 -0.62 6.79
N GLY A 139 18.54 0.55 6.40
CA GLY A 139 19.27 1.60 5.70
C GLY A 139 20.05 2.59 6.58
N VAL A 140 19.96 2.49 7.92
CA VAL A 140 20.61 3.44 8.86
C VAL A 140 22.08 3.76 8.53
N PRO A 141 22.94 2.81 8.10
CA PRO A 141 24.34 3.10 7.75
C PRO A 141 24.52 4.08 6.58
N LEU A 142 23.53 4.18 5.67
CA LEU A 142 23.53 5.03 4.48
C LEU A 142 23.14 6.49 4.79
N PHE A 143 22.55 6.76 5.96
CA PHE A 143 22.14 8.11 6.33
C PHE A 143 23.33 9.05 6.60
N ARG A 144 23.11 10.34 6.37
CA ARG A 144 24.07 11.40 6.71
C ARG A 144 24.25 11.46 8.23
N LYS A 145 25.46 11.79 8.69
CA LYS A 145 25.70 12.00 10.13
C LYS A 145 24.94 13.24 10.62
N PRO A 146 24.28 13.21 11.79
CA PRO A 146 24.19 12.10 12.77
C PRO A 146 23.20 10.99 12.34
N ARG A 147 23.73 9.79 12.06
CA ARG A 147 23.00 8.71 11.34
C ARG A 147 21.71 8.28 12.03
N VAL A 148 21.77 8.01 13.33
CA VAL A 148 20.64 7.50 14.12
C VAL A 148 19.54 8.56 14.23
N ASN A 149 19.90 9.81 14.51
CA ASN A 149 18.93 10.89 14.63
C ASN A 149 18.23 11.17 13.30
N THR A 150 18.99 11.23 12.20
CA THR A 150 18.42 11.45 10.87
C THR A 150 17.50 10.29 10.48
N ALA A 151 17.93 9.04 10.64
CA ALA A 151 17.10 7.88 10.33
C ALA A 151 15.80 7.86 11.14
N ARG A 152 15.87 8.12 12.46
CA ARG A 152 14.68 8.21 13.33
C ARG A 152 13.71 9.30 12.91
N GLN A 153 14.22 10.48 12.56
CA GLN A 153 13.37 11.58 12.08
C GLN A 153 12.70 11.24 10.75
N THR A 154 13.44 10.60 9.83
CA THR A 154 12.88 10.13 8.55
C THR A 154 11.81 9.07 8.76
N GLU A 155 12.03 8.11 9.66
CA GLU A 155 11.05 7.08 10.00
C GLU A 155 9.77 7.67 10.62
N LEU A 156 9.91 8.61 11.56
CA LEU A 156 8.76 9.32 12.15
C LEU A 156 7.97 10.11 11.09
N LEU A 157 8.67 10.82 10.20
CA LEU A 157 8.03 11.57 9.13
C LEU A 157 7.27 10.64 8.16
N LEU A 158 7.89 9.52 7.79
CA LEU A 158 7.24 8.51 6.95
C LEU A 158 6.00 7.94 7.65
N GLY A 159 6.09 7.61 8.94
CA GLY A 159 4.97 7.10 9.73
C GLY A 159 3.81 8.09 9.80
N VAL A 160 4.08 9.38 10.05
CA VAL A 160 3.05 10.44 10.06
C VAL A 160 2.41 10.61 8.69
N LEU A 161 3.22 10.61 7.62
CA LEU A 161 2.72 10.74 6.25
C LEU A 161 1.81 9.56 5.88
N LEU A 162 2.24 8.33 6.14
CA LEU A 162 1.45 7.12 5.90
C LEU A 162 0.16 7.11 6.70
N ALA A 163 0.22 7.49 7.98
CA ALA A 163 -0.97 7.59 8.83
C ALA A 163 -1.96 8.62 8.28
N ALA A 164 -1.49 9.80 7.85
CA ALA A 164 -2.34 10.83 7.25
C ALA A 164 -3.00 10.34 5.94
N MET A 165 -2.25 9.68 5.06
CA MET A 165 -2.78 9.12 3.81
C MET A 165 -3.80 8.01 4.06
N LEU A 166 -3.50 7.06 4.95
CA LEU A 166 -4.39 5.93 5.27
C LEU A 166 -5.68 6.42 5.94
N LEU A 167 -5.59 7.31 6.93
CA LEU A 167 -6.76 7.89 7.60
C LEU A 167 -7.60 8.72 6.63
N GLY A 168 -6.97 9.53 5.78
CA GLY A 168 -7.66 10.31 4.76
C GLY A 168 -8.45 9.41 3.80
N LEU A 169 -7.82 8.38 3.25
CA LEU A 169 -8.50 7.41 2.38
C LEU A 169 -9.63 6.68 3.12
N ALA A 170 -9.43 6.28 4.38
CA ALA A 170 -10.48 5.64 5.18
C ALA A 170 -11.72 6.53 5.37
N VAL A 171 -11.51 7.84 5.64
CA VAL A 171 -12.59 8.82 5.72
C VAL A 171 -13.33 8.95 4.38
N LEU A 172 -12.61 8.99 3.26
CA LEU A 172 -13.23 9.04 1.93
C LEU A 172 -14.02 7.76 1.60
N VAL A 173 -13.50 6.58 1.96
CA VAL A 173 -14.22 5.29 1.81
C VAL A 173 -15.55 5.32 2.57
N GLN A 174 -15.53 5.79 3.82
CA GLN A 174 -16.74 5.91 4.64
C GLN A 174 -17.71 6.95 4.07
N ARG A 175 -17.22 8.09 3.60
CA ARG A 175 -18.05 9.16 3.03
C ARG A 175 -18.74 8.74 1.74
N PHE A 176 -18.01 8.09 0.84
CA PHE A 176 -18.51 7.67 -0.48
C PHE A 176 -19.14 6.27 -0.48
N HIS A 177 -19.20 5.59 0.67
CA HIS A 177 -19.71 4.22 0.80
C HIS A 177 -19.09 3.28 -0.26
N VAL A 178 -17.76 3.35 -0.40
CA VAL A 178 -17.04 2.58 -1.42
C VAL A 178 -17.08 1.10 -1.05
N GLU A 179 -17.75 0.30 -1.87
CA GLU A 179 -17.79 -1.15 -1.71
C GLU A 179 -16.67 -1.82 -2.53
N PRO A 180 -16.00 -2.86 -1.97
CA PRO A 180 -15.06 -3.66 -2.74
C PRO A 180 -15.76 -4.29 -3.95
N ARG A 181 -15.35 -3.91 -5.17
CA ARG A 181 -15.85 -4.50 -6.41
C ARG A 181 -14.76 -5.35 -7.03
N ALA A 182 -15.10 -6.58 -7.40
CA ALA A 182 -14.17 -7.48 -8.09
C ALA A 182 -13.63 -6.78 -9.34
N GLY A 183 -12.30 -6.70 -9.45
CA GLY A 183 -11.60 -6.01 -10.53
C GLY A 183 -11.26 -4.55 -10.25
N ASN A 184 -12.02 -3.79 -9.45
CA ASN A 184 -11.74 -2.36 -9.27
C ASN A 184 -10.98 -2.07 -7.97
N ALA A 185 -9.75 -1.57 -8.10
CA ALA A 185 -8.98 -1.07 -6.97
C ALA A 185 -9.79 0.01 -6.22
N VAL A 186 -9.85 -0.09 -4.89
CA VAL A 186 -10.59 0.85 -4.03
C VAL A 186 -10.12 2.29 -4.29
N LEU A 187 -8.81 2.49 -4.49
CA LEU A 187 -8.25 3.79 -4.85
C LEU A 187 -8.86 4.36 -6.14
N ASN A 188 -9.02 3.55 -7.20
CA ASN A 188 -9.61 4.03 -8.46
C ASN A 188 -11.07 4.44 -8.28
N GLN A 189 -11.80 3.74 -7.41
CA GLN A 189 -13.17 4.13 -7.06
C GLN A 189 -13.20 5.48 -6.31
N ILE A 190 -12.30 5.67 -5.34
CA ILE A 190 -12.19 6.94 -4.60
C ILE A 190 -11.82 8.10 -5.55
N VAL A 191 -10.88 7.88 -6.48
CA VAL A 191 -10.49 8.89 -7.47
C VAL A 191 -11.67 9.25 -8.37
N ALA A 192 -12.39 8.26 -8.90
CA ALA A 192 -13.57 8.49 -9.73
C ALA A 192 -14.65 9.28 -8.96
N TYR A 193 -14.93 8.94 -7.71
CA TYR A 193 -15.94 9.66 -6.92
C TYR A 193 -15.51 11.06 -6.46
N SER A 194 -14.21 11.31 -6.33
CA SER A 194 -13.69 12.61 -5.85
C SER A 194 -13.43 13.61 -6.98
N VAL A 195 -12.98 13.13 -8.15
CA VAL A 195 -12.56 13.99 -9.26
C VAL A 195 -13.62 14.07 -10.37
N GLY A 196 -14.50 13.07 -10.48
CA GLY A 196 -15.49 12.95 -11.56
C GLY A 196 -15.00 12.06 -12.69
#